data_AF-A0A178CMI6-F1
#
_entry.id   AF-A0A178CMI6-F1
#
_cell.length_a   1.000
_cell.length_b   1.000
_cell.length_c   1.000
_cell.angle_alpha   90.00
_cell.angle_beta   90.00
_cell.angle_gamma   90.00
#
_symmetry.space_group_name_H-M   'P 1'
#
loop_
_entity.id
_entity.type
_entity.pdbx_description
1 polymer ?
#
loop_
_entity_poly.entity_id
_entity_poly.type
_entity_poly.pdbx_seq_one_letter_code
_entity_poly.pdbx_strand_id
1 'polypeptide(L)'
;MSSTPKGFSRKVYWGPSSNAGGHPMDLHAAKEPPPEPAMLQALHPPKSAGLTTADEPTTLDLSPNVKEHLYLVFFEHIQPVFPVVTHASLRDFPVTPLLESVILGIAARHHLAIASWRDYVHIQKIIAHELKVLFSTRHQYQPRIQTVQALLLVLTKFELVTHGHGDIMSTGLRLGLLCKMARDLGLDKASSVVTSDGEHLNTVLWKGCLFEDAIISAMMGQPLNLVVSPKEITALPSQSSIPGDIFFGDAVEASHCLRSLLRAVYASRPVDADIVRNCEQVLKQIHRYGADLTFLQHHSECEYKALCMLHHNNRLLFVLGLASLTNTSSYAQELSPILAQEAASTIPQACRTLMWFSVDFYLQMASRLNQLLYCASRALMLVVDVFLEAQRTHNSSKEFIQELENAITSATLLKDFLLQDTSWGAHWSQGHTLAAVLARLQQTDCHHRHMPVELKNVIRFRTLDQGDITDSGTLEPLRNTDEVLYSDEFLNNVLFNSTDWDSVLMHYEETYPQPIW
;
A
#
# COMPACT_ATOMS: atom_id res chain seq x y z
N MET A 1 -42.11 -19.25 3.06
CA MET A 1 -40.75 -19.38 3.61
C MET A 1 -39.82 -19.73 2.46
N SER A 2 -39.04 -18.75 1.99
CA SER A 2 -38.19 -18.86 0.81
C SER A 2 -36.81 -18.35 1.20
N SER A 3 -35.87 -19.29 1.30
CA SER A 3 -34.45 -19.08 1.57
C SER A 3 -33.73 -18.68 0.29
N THR A 4 -33.68 -17.37 0.03
CA THR A 4 -32.71 -16.76 -0.88
C THR A 4 -31.64 -16.07 -0.02
N PRO A 5 -30.33 -16.21 -0.30
CA PRO A 5 -29.30 -15.56 0.50
C PRO A 5 -29.39 -14.05 0.25
N LYS A 6 -29.83 -13.31 1.26
CA LYS A 6 -29.71 -11.86 1.33
C LYS A 6 -28.28 -11.51 1.75
N GLY A 7 -27.67 -10.56 1.04
CA GLY A 7 -26.53 -9.78 1.54
C GLY A 7 -25.17 -10.13 0.94
N PHE A 8 -24.84 -9.55 -0.22
CA PHE A 8 -23.45 -9.24 -0.52
C PHE A 8 -23.07 -8.03 0.35
N SER A 9 -22.47 -8.30 1.50
CA SER A 9 -21.94 -7.26 2.38
C SER A 9 -20.77 -6.56 1.69
N ARG A 10 -20.92 -5.25 1.50
CA ARG A 10 -19.88 -4.28 1.14
C ARG A 10 -18.91 -4.14 2.32
N LYS A 11 -18.15 -5.20 2.63
CA LYS A 11 -17.07 -5.17 3.62
C LYS A 11 -15.91 -4.35 3.05
N VAL A 12 -15.33 -3.44 3.82
CA VAL A 12 -14.16 -2.65 3.43
C VAL A 12 -12.93 -3.53 3.68
N TYR A 13 -12.43 -4.22 2.64
CA TYR A 13 -11.24 -5.04 2.84
C TYR A 13 -9.97 -4.20 2.81
N TRP A 14 -9.32 -4.19 3.96
CA TRP A 14 -7.87 -4.05 4.12
C TRP A 14 -7.27 -5.43 3.98
N GLY A 15 -6.18 -5.56 3.26
CA GLY A 15 -5.58 -6.87 3.24
C GLY A 15 -4.76 -7.18 4.51
N PRO A 16 -4.41 -8.46 4.70
CA PRO A 16 -3.78 -9.14 5.84
C PRO A 16 -2.62 -8.52 6.66
N SER A 17 -2.23 -7.24 6.53
CA SER A 17 -1.43 -6.53 7.57
C SER A 17 -2.38 -5.91 8.59
N SER A 18 -3.64 -5.81 8.17
CA SER A 18 -4.86 -5.86 8.94
C SER A 18 -5.47 -7.25 8.74
N ASN A 19 -4.94 -8.29 9.40
CA ASN A 19 -5.59 -9.60 9.34
C ASN A 19 -6.55 -9.72 10.51
N ALA A 20 -7.82 -9.97 10.22
CA ALA A 20 -8.84 -10.50 11.12
C ALA A 20 -8.31 -10.98 12.49
N GLY A 21 -8.41 -10.10 13.49
CA GLY A 21 -8.41 -10.44 14.90
C GLY A 21 -7.03 -10.54 15.54
N GLY A 22 -6.49 -9.40 15.94
CA GLY A 22 -5.36 -9.32 16.85
C GLY A 22 -4.88 -7.88 16.95
N HIS A 23 -4.55 -7.43 18.15
CA HIS A 23 -3.87 -6.16 18.40
C HIS A 23 -2.71 -5.97 17.40
N PRO A 24 -2.23 -4.76 17.06
CA PRO A 24 -0.99 -4.54 16.29
C PRO A 24 0.30 -5.15 16.91
N MET A 25 0.15 -5.93 17.99
CA MET A 25 1.11 -6.74 18.74
C MET A 25 0.94 -8.26 18.56
N ASP A 26 -0.11 -8.70 17.86
CA ASP A 26 -0.65 -10.07 17.95
C ASP A 26 -0.45 -10.87 16.66
N LEU A 27 0.65 -10.59 15.95
CA LEU A 27 1.05 -11.32 14.74
C LEU A 27 1.54 -12.76 15.05
N HIS A 28 1.63 -13.17 16.32
CA HIS A 28 2.31 -14.41 16.72
C HIS A 28 1.63 -15.27 17.81
N ALA A 29 0.40 -14.98 18.26
CA ALA A 29 -0.33 -15.95 19.08
C ALA A 29 -0.94 -17.04 18.18
N ALA A 30 -0.51 -18.30 18.36
CA ALA A 30 -1.03 -19.43 17.61
C ALA A 30 -2.55 -19.60 17.85
N LYS A 31 -3.37 -19.30 16.83
CA LYS A 31 -4.78 -19.71 16.80
C LYS A 31 -4.86 -21.12 16.23
N GLU A 32 -5.53 -22.02 16.94
CA GLU A 32 -5.84 -23.36 16.43
C GLU A 32 -6.58 -23.27 15.08
N PRO A 33 -6.28 -24.19 14.14
CA PRO A 33 -6.97 -24.20 12.86
C PRO A 33 -8.48 -24.34 13.08
N PRO A 34 -9.32 -23.63 12.30
CA PRO A 34 -10.76 -23.83 12.39
C PRO A 34 -11.09 -25.30 12.11
N PRO A 35 -12.02 -25.92 12.88
CA PRO A 35 -12.37 -27.31 12.69
C PRO A 35 -12.85 -27.53 11.26
N GLU A 36 -12.36 -28.61 10.63
CA GLU A 36 -12.74 -28.98 9.26
C GLU A 36 -14.26 -29.05 9.13
N PRO A 37 -14.87 -28.38 8.12
CA PRO A 37 -16.29 -28.52 7.88
C PRO A 37 -16.59 -29.97 7.50
N ALA A 38 -17.58 -30.56 8.18
CA ALA A 38 -18.02 -31.93 7.94
C ALA A 38 -18.36 -32.12 6.45
N MET A 39 -17.63 -33.03 5.79
CA MET A 39 -17.88 -33.43 4.41
C MET A 39 -19.25 -34.12 4.29
N LEU A 40 -20.30 -33.33 4.03
CA LEU A 40 -21.57 -33.87 3.58
C LEU A 40 -21.47 -34.22 2.10
N GLN A 41 -21.30 -35.52 1.82
CA GLN A 41 -21.48 -36.10 0.50
C GLN A 41 -22.95 -35.96 0.08
N ALA A 42 -23.26 -34.97 -0.76
CA ALA A 42 -24.54 -34.89 -1.45
C ALA A 42 -24.46 -35.66 -2.78
N LEU A 43 -24.98 -36.88 -2.76
CA LEU A 43 -25.14 -37.75 -3.92
C LEU A 43 -26.41 -37.35 -4.67
N HIS A 44 -26.31 -36.50 -5.70
CA HIS A 44 -27.40 -36.35 -6.69
C HIS A 44 -26.84 -36.19 -8.12
N PRO A 45 -27.42 -36.90 -9.12
CA PRO A 45 -26.93 -36.90 -10.49
C PRO A 45 -27.26 -35.59 -11.23
N PRO A 46 -26.45 -35.17 -12.22
CA PRO A 46 -26.65 -33.90 -12.90
C PRO A 46 -27.84 -34.04 -13.86
N LYS A 47 -28.95 -33.37 -13.56
CA LYS A 47 -29.94 -33.03 -14.57
C LYS A 47 -29.43 -31.83 -15.36
N SER A 48 -29.03 -32.10 -16.59
CA SER A 48 -28.82 -31.12 -17.64
C SER A 48 -30.09 -30.28 -17.84
N ALA A 49 -30.06 -29.05 -17.35
CA ALA A 49 -30.96 -27.99 -17.77
C ALA A 49 -30.10 -26.92 -18.42
N GLY A 50 -30.25 -26.75 -19.74
CA GLY A 50 -29.63 -25.66 -20.47
C GLY A 50 -30.11 -24.33 -19.91
N LEU A 51 -29.22 -23.63 -19.19
CA LEU A 51 -29.34 -22.19 -18.99
C LEU A 51 -28.65 -21.52 -20.18
N THR A 52 -29.46 -20.88 -21.01
CA THR A 52 -29.05 -19.87 -21.98
C THR A 52 -28.23 -18.77 -21.28
N THR A 53 -26.91 -18.81 -21.41
CA THR A 53 -26.04 -17.67 -21.07
C THR A 53 -26.20 -16.63 -22.17
N ALA A 54 -26.94 -15.57 -21.90
CA ALA A 54 -26.90 -14.36 -22.73
C ALA A 54 -25.45 -13.85 -22.79
N ASP A 55 -25.00 -13.48 -23.99
CA ASP A 55 -23.67 -13.00 -24.37
C ASP A 55 -22.91 -12.26 -23.24
N GLU A 56 -21.98 -12.94 -22.58
CA GLU A 56 -20.87 -12.21 -21.94
C GLU A 56 -20.03 -11.61 -23.08
N PRO A 57 -19.80 -10.28 -23.12
CA PRO A 57 -18.99 -9.69 -24.16
C PRO A 57 -17.58 -10.30 -24.09
N THR A 58 -17.18 -10.96 -25.17
CA THR A 58 -15.86 -11.60 -25.31
C THR A 58 -14.88 -10.74 -26.10
N THR A 59 -15.36 -9.66 -26.71
CA THR A 59 -14.58 -8.78 -27.57
C THR A 59 -14.67 -7.34 -27.11
N LEU A 60 -13.51 -6.68 -27.07
CA LEU A 60 -13.41 -5.26 -26.82
C LEU A 60 -13.99 -4.48 -28.01
N ASP A 61 -15.17 -3.92 -27.81
CA ASP A 61 -15.92 -3.16 -28.81
C ASP A 61 -16.06 -1.72 -28.34
N LEU A 62 -15.19 -0.85 -28.84
CA LEU A 62 -15.13 0.57 -28.54
C LEU A 62 -15.00 1.35 -29.85
N SER A 63 -15.57 2.55 -29.87
CA SER A 63 -15.38 3.48 -30.99
C SER A 63 -13.88 3.71 -31.24
N PRO A 64 -13.40 3.64 -32.51
CA PRO A 64 -12.00 3.87 -32.84
C PRO A 64 -11.45 5.19 -32.28
N ASN A 65 -12.25 6.26 -32.30
CA ASN A 65 -11.85 7.57 -31.80
C ASN A 65 -11.64 7.57 -30.27
N VAL A 66 -12.49 6.84 -29.53
CA VAL A 66 -12.35 6.69 -28.07
C VAL A 66 -11.08 5.89 -27.77
N LYS A 67 -10.86 4.80 -28.51
CA LYS A 67 -9.68 3.96 -28.37
C LYS A 67 -8.38 4.75 -28.63
N GLU A 68 -8.33 5.52 -29.71
CA GLU A 68 -7.20 6.39 -30.04
C GLU A 68 -6.93 7.44 -28.94
N HIS A 69 -7.98 8.13 -28.48
CA HIS A 69 -7.87 9.10 -27.38
C HIS A 69 -7.32 8.46 -26.10
N LEU A 70 -7.83 7.29 -25.72
CA LEU A 70 -7.37 6.59 -24.51
C LEU A 70 -5.92 6.10 -24.63
N TYR A 71 -5.48 5.67 -25.82
CA TYR A 71 -4.07 5.35 -26.06
C TYR A 71 -3.17 6.59 -25.90
N LEU A 72 -3.59 7.74 -26.43
CA LEU A 72 -2.85 9.00 -26.26
C LEU A 72 -2.73 9.35 -24.78
N VAL A 73 -3.84 9.32 -24.04
CA VAL A 73 -3.84 9.58 -22.59
C VAL A 73 -2.90 8.62 -21.86
N PHE A 74 -2.89 7.34 -22.21
CA PHE A 74 -2.00 6.36 -21.60
C PHE A 74 -0.52 6.69 -21.84
N PHE A 75 -0.12 6.89 -23.10
CA PHE A 75 1.29 7.07 -23.44
C PHE A 75 1.84 8.45 -23.07
N GLU A 76 1.01 9.49 -23.04
CA GLU A 76 1.45 10.84 -22.68
C GLU A 76 1.51 11.09 -21.18
N HIS A 77 0.63 10.44 -20.39
CA HIS A 77 0.49 10.76 -18.96
C HIS A 77 0.79 9.59 -18.03
N ILE A 78 0.48 8.35 -18.42
CA ILE A 78 0.58 7.20 -17.50
C ILE A 78 1.90 6.46 -17.69
N GLN A 79 2.25 6.12 -18.94
CA GLN A 79 3.47 5.41 -19.29
C GLN A 79 4.74 6.08 -18.76
N PRO A 80 4.92 7.42 -18.81
CA PRO A 80 6.14 8.04 -18.33
C PRO A 80 6.42 7.80 -16.85
N VAL A 81 5.39 7.56 -16.04
CA VAL A 81 5.52 7.35 -14.59
C VAL A 81 5.60 5.87 -14.22
N PHE A 82 5.03 4.99 -15.06
CA PHE A 82 5.04 3.55 -14.86
C PHE A 82 5.36 2.84 -16.20
N PRO A 83 6.64 2.81 -16.61
CA PRO A 83 7.08 2.50 -17.98
C PRO A 83 7.08 0.99 -18.32
N VAL A 84 6.18 0.21 -17.74
CA VAL A 84 6.09 -1.25 -17.98
C VAL A 84 5.57 -1.60 -19.38
N VAL A 85 4.90 -0.66 -20.05
CA VAL A 85 4.47 -0.78 -21.44
C VAL A 85 4.90 0.47 -22.20
N THR A 86 5.76 0.32 -23.20
CA THR A 86 6.21 1.42 -24.08
C THR A 86 5.84 1.14 -25.53
N HIS A 87 5.82 2.17 -26.38
CA HIS A 87 5.66 1.99 -27.83
C HIS A 87 6.70 1.02 -28.41
N ALA A 88 7.94 1.07 -27.92
CA ALA A 88 8.99 0.14 -28.32
C ALA A 88 8.62 -1.30 -27.95
N SER A 89 8.18 -1.52 -26.70
CA SER A 89 7.77 -2.86 -26.24
C SER A 89 6.61 -3.44 -27.05
N LEU A 90 5.66 -2.61 -27.50
CA LEU A 90 4.52 -3.08 -28.28
C LEU A 90 4.87 -3.47 -29.73
N ARG A 91 6.02 -3.05 -30.25
CA ARG A 91 6.52 -3.52 -31.56
C ARG A 91 6.99 -4.97 -31.48
N ASP A 92 7.71 -5.29 -30.41
CA ASP A 92 8.28 -6.63 -30.19
C ASP A 92 7.28 -7.60 -29.56
N PHE A 93 6.37 -7.06 -28.73
CA PHE A 93 5.34 -7.79 -28.02
C PHE A 93 3.96 -7.16 -28.30
N PRO A 94 3.33 -7.51 -29.44
CA PRO A 94 2.02 -6.96 -29.83
C PRO A 94 0.95 -7.14 -28.76
N VAL A 95 0.04 -6.17 -28.67
CA VAL A 95 -1.02 -6.15 -27.66
C VAL A 95 -1.91 -7.40 -27.72
N THR A 96 -2.22 -7.93 -26.55
CA THR A 96 -3.23 -8.99 -26.36
C THR A 96 -4.56 -8.36 -25.93
N PRO A 97 -5.71 -9.04 -26.06
CA PRO A 97 -7.00 -8.51 -25.60
C PRO A 97 -6.98 -8.05 -24.14
N LEU A 98 -6.34 -8.82 -23.26
CA LEU A 98 -6.13 -8.45 -21.85
C LEU A 98 -5.29 -7.17 -21.73
N LEU A 99 -4.11 -7.12 -22.36
CA LEU A 99 -3.21 -5.97 -22.26
C LEU A 99 -3.86 -4.70 -22.79
N GLU A 100 -4.50 -4.77 -23.95
CA GLU A 100 -5.20 -3.64 -24.55
C GLU A 100 -6.35 -3.14 -23.66
N SER A 101 -7.19 -4.06 -23.16
CA SER A 101 -8.31 -3.67 -22.29
C SER A 101 -7.82 -2.99 -21.01
N VAL A 102 -6.70 -3.46 -20.44
CA VAL A 102 -6.10 -2.86 -19.25
C VAL A 102 -5.51 -1.47 -19.55
N ILE A 103 -4.78 -1.29 -20.65
CA ILE A 103 -4.26 0.02 -21.09
C ILE A 103 -5.40 1.03 -21.18
N LEU A 104 -6.47 0.66 -21.87
CA LEU A 104 -7.64 1.52 -22.06
C LEU A 104 -8.40 1.76 -20.75
N GLY A 105 -8.49 0.75 -19.88
CA GLY A 105 -9.15 0.85 -18.57
C GLY A 105 -8.45 1.84 -17.65
N ILE A 106 -7.11 1.80 -17.57
CA ILE A 106 -6.33 2.76 -16.79
C ILE A 106 -6.52 4.16 -17.35
N ALA A 107 -6.39 4.31 -18.67
CA ALA A 107 -6.57 5.60 -19.33
C ALA A 107 -7.96 6.16 -19.10
N ALA A 108 -9.01 5.35 -19.15
CA ALA A 108 -10.41 5.76 -18.97
C ALA A 108 -10.70 6.35 -17.58
N ARG A 109 -9.84 6.08 -16.58
CA ARG A 109 -9.94 6.63 -15.21
C ARG A 109 -9.11 7.90 -14.99
N HIS A 110 -8.38 8.33 -16.02
CA HIS A 110 -7.66 9.59 -15.98
C HIS A 110 -8.63 10.78 -16.14
N HIS A 111 -8.37 11.93 -15.53
CA HIS A 111 -9.26 13.11 -15.63
C HIS A 111 -9.37 13.69 -17.05
N LEU A 112 -8.36 13.47 -17.88
CA LEU A 112 -8.36 13.90 -19.28
C LEU A 112 -9.05 12.90 -20.22
N ALA A 113 -9.55 11.79 -19.68
CA ALA A 113 -10.18 10.74 -20.47
C ALA A 113 -11.55 11.18 -20.98
N ILE A 114 -11.79 10.95 -22.26
CA ILE A 114 -13.10 11.10 -22.89
C ILE A 114 -13.61 9.69 -23.17
N ALA A 115 -14.17 9.07 -22.15
CA ALA A 115 -14.81 7.76 -22.22
C ALA A 115 -16.13 7.80 -21.44
N SER A 116 -17.18 7.20 -22.00
CA SER A 116 -18.45 7.12 -21.28
C SER A 116 -18.36 6.10 -20.15
N TRP A 117 -19.22 6.22 -19.14
CA TRP A 117 -19.34 5.19 -18.10
C TRP A 117 -19.67 3.80 -18.69
N ARG A 118 -20.45 3.76 -19.78
CA ARG A 118 -20.76 2.52 -20.50
C ARG A 118 -19.51 1.88 -21.10
N ASP A 119 -18.63 2.68 -21.71
CA ASP A 119 -17.36 2.21 -22.27
C ASP A 119 -16.46 1.66 -21.16
N TYR A 120 -16.35 2.37 -20.04
CA TYR A 120 -15.57 1.93 -18.90
C TYR A 120 -16.07 0.59 -18.32
N VAL A 121 -17.37 0.46 -18.09
CA VAL A 121 -17.98 -0.79 -17.61
C VAL A 121 -17.78 -1.93 -18.61
N HIS A 122 -17.84 -1.64 -19.92
CA HIS A 122 -17.54 -2.64 -20.95
C HIS A 122 -16.08 -3.10 -20.87
N ILE A 123 -15.13 -2.18 -20.76
CA ILE A 123 -13.71 -2.48 -20.56
C ILE A 123 -13.51 -3.38 -19.33
N GLN A 124 -14.12 -3.04 -18.18
CA GLN A 124 -14.04 -3.85 -16.96
C GLN A 124 -14.55 -5.29 -17.17
N LYS A 125 -15.65 -5.47 -17.92
CA LYS A 125 -16.17 -6.82 -18.25
C LYS A 125 -15.19 -7.62 -19.10
N ILE A 126 -14.55 -7.00 -20.09
CA ILE A 126 -13.52 -7.67 -20.90
C ILE A 126 -12.32 -8.05 -20.04
N ILE A 127 -11.81 -7.15 -19.19
CA ILE A 127 -10.71 -7.45 -18.27
C ILE A 127 -11.08 -8.64 -17.36
N ALA A 128 -12.29 -8.63 -16.79
CA ALA A 128 -12.76 -9.71 -15.92
C ALA A 128 -12.86 -11.04 -16.68
N HIS A 129 -13.34 -11.03 -17.92
CA HIS A 129 -13.40 -12.21 -18.78
C HIS A 129 -12.00 -12.77 -19.07
N GLU A 130 -11.09 -11.92 -19.54
CA GLU A 130 -9.72 -12.30 -19.88
C GLU A 130 -8.93 -12.82 -18.67
N LEU A 131 -9.10 -12.20 -17.49
CA LEU A 131 -8.51 -12.71 -16.26
C LEU A 131 -9.11 -14.06 -15.86
N LYS A 132 -10.43 -14.24 -15.96
CA LYS A 132 -11.07 -15.54 -15.69
C LYS A 132 -10.54 -16.64 -16.62
N VAL A 133 -10.28 -16.31 -17.89
CA VAL A 133 -9.64 -17.21 -18.86
C VAL A 133 -8.21 -17.54 -18.43
N LEU A 134 -7.43 -16.54 -18.02
CA LEU A 134 -6.04 -16.70 -17.56
C LEU A 134 -5.92 -17.60 -16.32
N PHE A 135 -6.84 -17.48 -15.37
CA PHE A 135 -6.90 -18.29 -14.15
C PHE A 135 -7.62 -19.64 -14.33
N SER A 136 -8.15 -19.92 -15.51
CA SER A 136 -8.88 -21.15 -15.80
C SER A 136 -7.94 -22.34 -15.93
N THR A 137 -8.28 -23.46 -15.27
CA THR A 137 -7.57 -24.74 -15.42
C THR A 137 -7.73 -25.37 -16.80
N ARG A 138 -8.62 -24.83 -17.64
CA ARG A 138 -8.87 -25.32 -19.01
C ARG A 138 -7.78 -24.89 -20.00
N HIS A 139 -7.04 -23.84 -19.68
CA HIS A 139 -5.95 -23.35 -20.52
C HIS A 139 -4.62 -23.73 -19.89
N GLN A 140 -3.67 -24.16 -20.73
CA GLN A 140 -2.34 -24.45 -20.25
C GLN A 140 -1.66 -23.16 -19.79
N TYR A 141 -1.06 -23.19 -18.60
CA TYR A 141 -0.21 -22.11 -18.12
C TYR A 141 0.90 -21.82 -19.14
N GLN A 142 0.94 -20.60 -19.67
CA GLN A 142 1.96 -20.14 -20.60
C GLN A 142 2.41 -18.73 -20.18
N PRO A 143 3.62 -18.57 -19.61
CA PRO A 143 4.11 -17.27 -19.21
C PRO A 143 4.43 -16.44 -20.46
N ARG A 144 3.98 -15.17 -20.49
CA ARG A 144 4.18 -14.24 -21.60
C ARG A 144 4.45 -12.84 -21.08
N ILE A 145 5.31 -12.08 -21.77
CA ILE A 145 5.65 -10.69 -21.44
C ILE A 145 4.39 -9.82 -21.39
N GLN A 146 3.51 -9.94 -22.38
CA GLN A 146 2.26 -9.16 -22.43
C GLN A 146 1.34 -9.43 -21.23
N THR A 147 1.34 -10.66 -20.72
CA THR A 147 0.55 -11.03 -19.54
C THR A 147 1.15 -10.42 -18.27
N VAL A 148 2.48 -10.41 -18.14
CA VAL A 148 3.19 -9.73 -17.05
C VAL A 148 2.89 -8.22 -17.08
N GLN A 149 3.00 -7.60 -18.25
CA GLN A 149 2.65 -6.18 -18.45
C GLN A 149 1.21 -5.88 -18.03
N ALA A 150 0.24 -6.70 -18.48
CA ALA A 150 -1.16 -6.49 -18.16
C ALA A 150 -1.44 -6.69 -16.66
N LEU A 151 -0.87 -7.73 -16.04
CA LEU A 151 -1.03 -7.97 -14.60
C LEU A 151 -0.42 -6.85 -13.76
N LEU A 152 0.77 -6.34 -14.12
CA LEU A 152 1.37 -5.18 -13.44
C LEU A 152 0.44 -3.98 -13.46
N LEU A 153 -0.04 -3.61 -14.64
CA LEU A 153 -0.97 -2.49 -14.82
C LEU A 153 -2.29 -2.69 -14.04
N VAL A 154 -2.87 -3.89 -14.06
CA VAL A 154 -4.07 -4.22 -13.28
C VAL A 154 -3.82 -4.06 -11.78
N LEU A 155 -2.66 -4.46 -11.27
CA LEU A 155 -2.35 -4.38 -9.85
C LEU A 155 -2.13 -2.93 -9.40
N THR A 156 -1.49 -2.10 -10.22
CA THR A 156 -1.37 -0.65 -9.98
C THR A 156 -2.75 0.02 -9.90
N LYS A 157 -3.74 -0.50 -10.64
CA LYS A 157 -5.13 -0.02 -10.67
C LYS A 157 -6.13 -1.13 -10.39
N PHE A 158 -6.08 -1.69 -9.18
CA PHE A 158 -6.95 -2.81 -8.80
C PHE A 158 -8.47 -2.51 -8.90
N GLU A 159 -8.88 -1.23 -8.96
CA GLU A 159 -10.26 -0.82 -9.23
C GLU A 159 -10.79 -1.29 -10.60
N LEU A 160 -9.91 -1.58 -11.56
CA LEU A 160 -10.31 -2.17 -12.85
C LEU A 160 -10.94 -3.55 -12.70
N VAL A 161 -10.65 -4.23 -11.59
CA VAL A 161 -11.02 -5.63 -11.36
C VAL A 161 -11.73 -5.85 -10.04
N THR A 162 -12.08 -4.77 -9.34
CA THR A 162 -12.70 -4.83 -8.00
C THR A 162 -14.12 -4.27 -8.05
N HIS A 163 -15.10 -5.16 -7.99
CA HIS A 163 -16.53 -4.82 -7.93
C HIS A 163 -17.12 -5.06 -6.54
N GLY A 164 -16.35 -5.70 -5.66
CA GLY A 164 -16.72 -5.96 -4.28
C GLY A 164 -15.57 -6.59 -3.48
N HIS A 165 -15.81 -6.83 -2.20
CA HIS A 165 -14.81 -7.38 -1.26
C HIS A 165 -14.14 -8.68 -1.73
N GLY A 166 -14.91 -9.60 -2.34
CA GLY A 166 -14.37 -10.88 -2.82
C GLY A 166 -13.26 -10.72 -3.87
N ASP A 167 -13.30 -9.64 -4.64
CA ASP A 167 -12.31 -9.38 -5.68
C ASP A 167 -10.97 -8.89 -5.12
N ILE A 168 -10.97 -8.29 -3.93
CA ILE A 168 -9.76 -7.81 -3.26
C ILE A 168 -8.91 -9.00 -2.78
N MET A 169 -9.53 -10.11 -2.32
CA MET A 169 -8.79 -11.35 -2.02
C MET A 169 -8.03 -11.85 -3.24
N SER A 170 -8.65 -11.72 -4.40
CA SER A 170 -8.10 -12.21 -5.66
C SER A 170 -6.87 -11.40 -6.10
N THR A 171 -6.65 -10.19 -5.56
CA THR A 171 -5.45 -9.39 -5.80
C THR A 171 -4.17 -10.12 -5.36
N GLY A 172 -4.20 -10.81 -4.21
CA GLY A 172 -3.06 -11.62 -3.76
C GLY A 172 -2.74 -12.78 -4.71
N LEU A 173 -3.78 -13.45 -5.25
CA LEU A 173 -3.61 -14.50 -6.25
C LEU A 173 -3.04 -13.96 -7.57
N ARG A 174 -3.51 -12.77 -8.00
CA ARG A 174 -2.99 -12.06 -9.18
C ARG A 174 -1.52 -11.67 -9.02
N LEU A 175 -1.16 -11.16 -7.86
CA LEU A 175 0.22 -10.85 -7.52
C LEU A 175 1.11 -12.09 -7.52
N GLY A 176 0.67 -13.18 -6.91
CA GLY A 176 1.39 -14.46 -6.91
C GLY A 176 1.62 -15.01 -8.31
N LEU A 177 0.59 -14.95 -9.18
CA LEU A 177 0.69 -15.36 -10.59
C LEU A 177 1.67 -14.49 -11.37
N LEU A 178 1.59 -13.16 -11.20
CA LEU A 178 2.52 -12.21 -11.80
C LEU A 178 3.98 -12.54 -11.43
N CYS A 179 4.25 -12.67 -10.13
CA CYS A 179 5.59 -12.97 -9.62
C CYS A 179 6.12 -14.32 -10.09
N LYS A 180 5.24 -15.31 -10.25
CA LYS A 180 5.58 -16.61 -10.83
C LYS A 180 5.93 -16.49 -12.31
N MET A 181 5.07 -15.83 -13.11
CA MET A 181 5.30 -15.64 -14.55
C MET A 181 6.58 -14.86 -14.84
N ALA A 182 6.86 -13.81 -14.06
CA ALA A 182 8.09 -13.03 -14.19
C ALA A 182 9.35 -13.90 -14.00
N ARG A 183 9.37 -14.78 -13.00
CA ARG A 183 10.48 -15.72 -12.77
C ARG A 183 10.56 -16.83 -13.82
N ASP A 184 9.42 -17.36 -14.25
CA ASP A 184 9.38 -18.39 -15.29
C ASP A 184 9.86 -17.84 -16.66
N LEU A 185 9.75 -16.52 -16.88
CA LEU A 185 10.35 -15.81 -18.02
C LEU A 185 11.83 -15.44 -17.81
N GLY A 186 12.37 -15.64 -16.60
CA GLY A 186 13.75 -15.28 -16.26
C GLY A 186 14.01 -13.77 -16.19
N LEU A 187 13.00 -12.96 -15.86
CA LEU A 187 13.15 -11.50 -15.75
C LEU A 187 14.06 -11.08 -14.58
N ASP A 188 14.27 -11.98 -13.63
CA ASP A 188 15.14 -11.82 -12.47
C ASP A 188 16.64 -12.04 -12.77
N LYS A 189 16.96 -12.57 -13.96
CA LYS A 189 18.32 -12.93 -14.35
C LYS A 189 18.93 -11.84 -15.22
N ALA A 190 20.25 -11.66 -15.09
CA ALA A 190 21.02 -10.87 -16.04
C ALA A 190 20.75 -11.40 -17.46
N SER A 191 20.21 -10.55 -18.32
CA SER A 191 19.64 -10.96 -19.59
C SER A 191 20.74 -11.49 -20.53
N SER A 192 20.48 -12.62 -21.19
CA SER A 192 21.24 -13.05 -22.37
C SER A 192 20.60 -12.57 -23.68
N VAL A 193 19.71 -11.56 -23.59
CA VAL A 193 18.95 -11.04 -24.74
C VAL A 193 19.88 -10.27 -25.66
N VAL A 194 19.71 -10.46 -26.97
CA VAL A 194 20.61 -9.93 -28.00
C VAL A 194 20.40 -8.42 -28.24
N THR A 195 19.26 -7.86 -27.83
CA THR A 195 18.90 -6.46 -28.05
C THR A 195 18.85 -5.66 -26.74
N SER A 196 19.40 -4.43 -26.79
CA SER A 196 19.37 -3.49 -25.67
C SER A 196 17.96 -3.19 -25.17
N ASP A 197 16.99 -3.11 -26.09
CA ASP A 197 15.60 -2.75 -25.78
C ASP A 197 14.89 -3.87 -25.00
N GLY A 198 15.19 -5.13 -25.33
CA GLY A 198 14.64 -6.30 -24.63
C GLY A 198 15.22 -6.46 -23.22
N GLU A 199 16.52 -6.20 -23.05
CA GLU A 199 17.17 -6.20 -21.73
C GLU A 199 16.62 -5.10 -20.81
N HIS A 200 16.42 -3.90 -21.37
CA HIS A 200 15.82 -2.79 -20.63
C HIS A 200 14.38 -3.10 -20.21
N LEU A 201 13.55 -3.63 -21.13
CA LEU A 201 12.17 -4.02 -20.79
C LEU A 201 12.13 -5.07 -19.68
N ASN A 202 12.96 -6.12 -19.75
CA ASN A 202 13.01 -7.15 -18.71
C ASN A 202 13.36 -6.55 -17.33
N THR A 203 14.32 -5.63 -17.31
CA THR A 203 14.72 -4.92 -16.08
C THR A 203 13.56 -4.09 -15.52
N VAL A 204 12.86 -3.33 -16.36
CA VAL A 204 11.72 -2.50 -15.95
C VAL A 204 10.56 -3.36 -15.43
N LEU A 205 10.24 -4.47 -16.10
CA LEU A 205 9.19 -5.39 -15.68
C LEU A 205 9.54 -6.06 -14.34
N TRP A 206 10.79 -6.46 -14.15
CA TRP A 206 11.24 -7.02 -12.87
C TRP A 206 11.17 -5.98 -11.74
N LYS A 207 11.64 -4.76 -11.97
CA LYS A 207 11.47 -3.62 -11.03
C LYS A 207 10.01 -3.39 -10.68
N GLY A 208 9.11 -3.42 -11.66
CA GLY A 208 7.67 -3.32 -11.45
C GLY A 208 7.11 -4.45 -10.58
N CYS A 209 7.57 -5.70 -10.79
CA CYS A 209 7.16 -6.83 -9.96
C CYS A 209 7.61 -6.66 -8.50
N LEU A 210 8.84 -6.17 -8.28
CA LEU A 210 9.39 -5.92 -6.95
C LEU A 210 8.62 -4.82 -6.21
N PHE A 211 8.28 -3.75 -6.95
CA PHE A 211 7.47 -2.64 -6.45
C PHE A 211 6.07 -3.10 -6.03
N GLU A 212 5.32 -3.72 -6.94
CA GLU A 212 3.94 -4.15 -6.65
C GLU A 212 3.92 -5.25 -5.57
N ASP A 213 4.88 -6.18 -5.56
CA ASP A 213 4.97 -7.19 -4.51
C ASP A 213 5.20 -6.57 -3.14
N ALA A 214 6.05 -5.55 -3.01
CA ALA A 214 6.29 -4.88 -1.73
C ALA A 214 5.05 -4.14 -1.23
N ILE A 215 4.45 -3.35 -2.13
CA ILE A 215 3.33 -2.48 -1.82
C ILE A 215 2.10 -3.30 -1.49
N ILE A 216 1.71 -4.23 -2.36
CA ILE A 216 0.51 -5.04 -2.14
C ILE A 216 0.72 -5.95 -0.95
N SER A 217 1.92 -6.50 -0.76
CA SER A 217 2.21 -7.25 0.47
C SER A 217 2.10 -6.38 1.72
N ALA A 218 2.45 -5.10 1.69
CA ALA A 218 2.26 -4.19 2.83
C ALA A 218 0.79 -3.83 3.04
N MET A 219 0.10 -3.38 1.99
CA MET A 219 -1.32 -3.03 2.01
C MET A 219 -2.19 -4.22 2.39
N MET A 220 -1.71 -5.41 2.01
CA MET A 220 -2.38 -6.66 2.24
C MET A 220 -1.72 -7.52 3.30
N GLY A 221 -0.73 -7.07 4.09
CA GLY A 221 0.14 -7.89 4.98
C GLY A 221 0.23 -9.37 4.68
N GLN A 222 0.44 -9.66 3.42
CA GLN A 222 0.74 -10.99 2.96
C GLN A 222 2.26 -11.10 2.98
N PRO A 223 2.81 -12.31 3.13
CA PRO A 223 4.23 -12.52 2.92
C PRO A 223 4.61 -12.10 1.49
N LEU A 224 5.82 -11.54 1.35
CA LEU A 224 6.39 -11.22 0.04
C LEU A 224 6.46 -12.47 -0.85
N ASN A 225 6.01 -12.37 -2.10
CA ASN A 225 6.09 -13.46 -3.07
C ASN A 225 7.51 -13.63 -3.63
N LEU A 226 8.29 -12.54 -3.68
CA LEU A 226 9.65 -12.54 -4.19
C LEU A 226 10.66 -12.46 -3.04
N VAL A 227 11.54 -13.45 -2.95
CA VAL A 227 12.70 -13.41 -2.05
C VAL A 227 13.91 -12.96 -2.88
N VAL A 228 14.51 -11.83 -2.52
CA VAL A 228 15.63 -11.21 -3.23
C VAL A 228 16.68 -10.87 -2.20
N SER A 229 17.93 -11.25 -2.46
CA SER A 229 19.02 -10.94 -1.56
C SER A 229 19.35 -9.44 -1.56
N PRO A 230 19.81 -8.86 -0.45
CA PRO A 230 20.20 -7.44 -0.41
C PRO A 230 21.25 -7.05 -1.47
N LYS A 231 22.12 -8.00 -1.85
CA LYS A 231 23.17 -7.78 -2.87
C LYS A 231 22.61 -7.70 -4.29
N GLU A 232 21.58 -8.46 -4.60
CA GLU A 232 20.89 -8.40 -5.90
C GLU A 232 20.17 -7.06 -6.07
N ILE A 233 19.64 -6.49 -4.98
CA ILE A 233 18.97 -5.17 -4.98
C ILE A 233 19.95 -4.06 -5.38
N THR A 234 21.16 -4.04 -4.81
CA THR A 234 22.18 -3.01 -5.11
C THR A 234 22.82 -3.16 -6.50
N ALA A 235 22.64 -4.31 -7.14
CA ALA A 235 23.21 -4.62 -8.46
C ALA A 235 22.27 -4.31 -9.63
N LEU A 236 21.01 -3.91 -9.37
CA LEU A 236 20.15 -3.46 -10.46
C LEU A 236 20.73 -2.17 -11.08
N PRO A 237 20.89 -2.10 -12.41
CA PRO A 237 21.41 -0.90 -13.04
C PRO A 237 20.48 0.29 -12.76
N SER A 238 20.99 1.27 -12.02
CA SER A 238 20.33 2.57 -11.80
C SER A 238 20.69 3.61 -12.87
N GLN A 239 21.36 3.20 -13.95
CA GLN A 239 21.78 4.10 -15.02
C GLN A 239 20.85 3.99 -16.23
N SER A 240 19.60 4.43 -16.07
CA SER A 240 18.76 4.78 -17.22
C SER A 240 18.90 6.29 -17.48
N SER A 241 19.56 6.64 -18.59
CA SER A 241 19.69 8.02 -19.07
C SER A 241 18.38 8.58 -19.69
N ILE A 242 17.24 7.97 -19.38
CA ILE A 242 15.93 8.34 -19.93
C ILE A 242 15.17 9.13 -18.85
N PRO A 243 14.77 10.38 -19.12
CA PRO A 243 14.17 11.28 -18.12
C PRO A 243 12.90 10.76 -17.43
N GLY A 244 12.11 9.89 -18.07
CA GLY A 244 10.90 9.29 -17.48
C GLY A 244 11.17 8.15 -16.49
N ASP A 245 12.35 7.52 -16.56
CA ASP A 245 12.66 6.36 -15.71
C ASP A 245 13.09 6.74 -14.29
N ILE A 246 13.37 8.03 -14.05
CA ILE A 246 13.96 8.49 -12.79
C ILE A 246 12.96 8.32 -11.63
N PHE A 247 11.75 8.87 -11.76
CA PHE A 247 10.72 8.72 -10.72
C PHE A 247 10.40 7.25 -10.43
N PHE A 248 10.20 6.45 -11.48
CA PHE A 248 9.87 5.03 -11.30
C PHE A 248 11.02 4.28 -10.61
N GLY A 249 12.27 4.56 -10.99
CA GLY A 249 13.46 4.02 -10.34
C GLY A 249 13.51 4.34 -8.84
N ASP A 250 13.26 5.59 -8.47
CA ASP A 250 13.30 6.02 -7.07
C ASP A 250 12.11 5.47 -6.27
N ALA A 251 10.92 5.35 -6.88
CA ALA A 251 9.78 4.69 -6.27
C ALA A 251 10.05 3.19 -6.02
N VAL A 252 10.78 2.53 -6.93
CA VAL A 252 11.25 1.14 -6.75
C VAL A 252 12.26 1.07 -5.60
N GLU A 253 13.17 2.04 -5.45
CA GLU A 253 14.08 2.10 -4.30
C GLU A 253 13.35 2.29 -2.96
N ALA A 254 12.30 3.13 -2.94
CA ALA A 254 11.42 3.22 -1.78
C ALA A 254 10.79 1.87 -1.44
N SER A 255 10.36 1.11 -2.45
CA SER A 255 9.82 -0.24 -2.26
C SER A 255 10.87 -1.22 -1.74
N HIS A 256 12.15 -1.06 -2.09
CA HIS A 256 13.22 -1.89 -1.55
C HIS A 256 13.38 -1.70 -0.03
N CYS A 257 13.33 -0.46 0.44
CA CYS A 257 13.29 -0.17 1.87
C CYS A 257 12.08 -0.85 2.55
N LEU A 258 10.89 -0.77 1.93
CA LEU A 258 9.68 -1.43 2.42
C LEU A 258 9.83 -2.96 2.50
N ARG A 259 10.46 -3.58 1.50
CA ARG A 259 10.71 -5.04 1.50
C ARG A 259 11.60 -5.47 2.65
N SER A 260 12.70 -4.75 2.88
CA SER A 260 13.61 -5.03 3.99
C SER A 260 12.90 -4.89 5.33
N LEU A 261 12.09 -3.82 5.47
CA LEU A 261 11.24 -3.59 6.63
C LEU A 261 10.28 -4.76 6.88
N LEU A 262 9.50 -5.16 5.87
CA LEU A 262 8.51 -6.24 6.00
C LEU A 262 9.16 -7.56 6.43
N ARG A 263 10.40 -7.84 5.97
CA ARG A 263 11.14 -9.05 6.35
C ARG A 263 11.75 -8.98 7.74
N ALA A 264 12.27 -7.82 8.14
CA ALA A 264 12.95 -7.67 9.42
C ALA A 264 11.95 -7.55 10.57
N VAL A 265 10.87 -6.79 10.36
CA VAL A 265 9.98 -6.32 11.44
C VAL A 265 8.63 -7.03 11.43
N TYR A 266 8.14 -7.44 10.26
CA TYR A 266 6.80 -8.01 10.09
C TYR A 266 6.80 -9.48 9.65
N ALA A 267 7.95 -10.16 9.67
CA ALA A 267 8.01 -11.58 9.32
C ALA A 267 7.35 -12.46 10.40
N SER A 268 6.71 -13.55 9.98
CA SER A 268 5.97 -14.49 10.84
C SER A 268 6.78 -15.14 11.97
N ARG A 269 8.12 -15.01 11.92
CA ARG A 269 9.05 -15.23 13.02
C ARG A 269 10.20 -14.22 12.87
N PRO A 270 10.36 -13.22 13.74
CA PRO A 270 11.63 -12.51 13.80
C PRO A 270 12.71 -13.56 14.10
N VAL A 271 13.76 -13.62 13.29
CA VAL A 271 14.91 -14.48 13.59
C VAL A 271 15.60 -13.86 14.79
N ASP A 272 15.19 -14.29 15.99
CA ASP A 272 15.46 -13.60 17.27
C ASP A 272 16.94 -13.26 17.47
N ALA A 273 17.86 -14.11 17.02
CA ALA A 273 19.29 -13.89 17.24
C ALA A 273 19.88 -12.62 16.57
N ASP A 274 19.22 -12.06 15.55
CA ASP A 274 19.76 -10.96 14.74
C ASP A 274 18.78 -9.76 14.61
N ILE A 275 17.70 -9.71 15.40
CA ILE A 275 16.62 -8.72 15.22
C ILE A 275 17.11 -7.27 15.31
N VAL A 276 17.98 -6.96 16.28
CA VAL A 276 18.53 -5.61 16.47
C VAL A 276 19.36 -5.19 15.27
N ARG A 277 20.27 -6.05 14.81
CA ARG A 277 21.08 -5.81 13.61
C ARG A 277 20.23 -5.64 12.35
N ASN A 278 19.16 -6.41 12.21
CA ASN A 278 18.23 -6.28 11.08
C ASN A 278 17.49 -4.94 11.13
N CYS A 279 17.03 -4.50 12.30
CA CYS A 279 16.41 -3.18 12.49
C CYS A 279 17.38 -2.04 12.15
N GLU A 280 18.64 -2.11 12.60
CA GLU A 280 19.67 -1.13 12.24
C GLU A 280 19.95 -1.09 10.74
N GLN A 281 19.97 -2.24 10.06
CA GLN A 281 20.17 -2.31 8.61
C GLN A 281 19.00 -1.67 7.85
N VAL A 282 17.76 -1.97 8.25
CA VAL A 282 16.57 -1.33 7.69
C VAL A 282 16.61 0.17 7.90
N LEU A 283 16.97 0.61 9.10
CA LEU A 283 17.05 2.03 9.43
C LEU A 283 18.09 2.77 8.56
N LYS A 284 19.28 2.17 8.39
CA LYS A 284 20.32 2.70 7.49
C LYS A 284 19.82 2.85 6.06
N GLN A 285 19.04 1.90 5.54
CA GLN A 285 18.45 1.98 4.20
C GLN A 285 17.43 3.12 4.11
N ILE A 286 16.54 3.22 5.10
CA ILE A 286 15.53 4.28 5.18
C ILE A 286 16.20 5.66 5.21
N HIS A 287 17.20 5.88 6.08
CA HIS A 287 17.91 7.16 6.17
C HIS A 287 18.70 7.48 4.91
N ARG A 288 19.35 6.48 4.29
CA ARG A 288 20.04 6.66 3.02
C ARG A 288 19.08 7.14 1.93
N TYR A 289 17.94 6.48 1.77
CA TYR A 289 16.93 6.88 0.79
C TYR A 289 16.43 8.31 1.05
N GLY A 290 16.18 8.67 2.31
CA GLY A 290 15.79 10.04 2.68
C GLY A 290 16.87 11.09 2.37
N ALA A 291 18.14 10.77 2.60
CA ALA A 291 19.25 11.63 2.23
C ALA A 291 19.34 11.78 0.70
N ASP A 292 19.28 10.68 -0.05
CA ASP A 292 19.33 10.67 -1.51
C ASP A 292 18.20 11.53 -2.11
N LEU A 293 16.96 11.43 -1.59
CA LEU A 293 15.84 12.28 -1.99
C LEU A 293 16.13 13.77 -1.82
N THR A 294 16.84 14.16 -0.77
CA THR A 294 17.16 15.57 -0.49
C THR A 294 18.19 16.14 -1.49
N PHE A 295 19.03 15.28 -2.07
CA PHE A 295 20.06 15.68 -3.04
C PHE A 295 19.57 15.67 -4.50
N LEU A 296 18.45 14.99 -4.80
CA LEU A 296 17.93 14.82 -6.15
C LEU A 296 17.20 16.08 -6.64
N GLN A 297 17.85 16.87 -7.50
CA GLN A 297 17.27 18.08 -8.14
C GLN A 297 16.46 17.80 -9.41
N HIS A 298 16.18 16.53 -9.73
CA HIS A 298 15.66 16.14 -11.05
C HIS A 298 14.14 15.88 -11.10
N HIS A 299 13.45 15.99 -9.97
CA HIS A 299 12.01 15.73 -9.89
C HIS A 299 11.19 17.01 -9.99
N SER A 300 10.01 16.91 -10.60
CA SER A 300 8.97 17.92 -10.38
C SER A 300 8.57 17.95 -8.90
N GLU A 301 7.98 19.06 -8.46
CA GLU A 301 7.53 19.20 -7.07
C GLU A 301 6.53 18.10 -6.67
N CYS A 302 5.67 17.68 -7.59
CA CYS A 302 4.68 16.63 -7.35
C CYS A 302 5.34 15.25 -7.18
N GLU A 303 6.29 14.91 -8.05
CA GLU A 303 7.05 13.66 -7.96
C GLU A 303 7.87 13.60 -6.66
N TYR A 304 8.56 14.69 -6.31
CA TYR A 304 9.31 14.77 -5.05
C TYR A 304 8.42 14.56 -3.83
N LYS A 305 7.25 15.22 -3.80
CA LYS A 305 6.26 15.03 -2.73
C LYS A 305 5.78 13.57 -2.66
N ALA A 306 5.48 12.95 -3.80
CA ALA A 306 5.07 11.54 -3.85
C ALA A 306 6.15 10.60 -3.31
N LEU A 307 7.42 10.80 -3.69
CA LEU A 307 8.55 10.01 -3.18
C LEU A 307 8.77 10.21 -1.68
N CYS A 308 8.61 11.45 -1.19
CA CYS A 308 8.65 11.75 0.25
C CYS A 308 7.50 11.06 1.00
N MET A 309 6.30 11.00 0.44
CA MET A 309 5.17 10.28 1.05
C MET A 309 5.46 8.78 1.20
N LEU A 310 6.05 8.14 0.17
CA LEU A 310 6.49 6.74 0.26
C LEU A 310 7.56 6.56 1.34
N HIS A 311 8.53 7.48 1.41
CA HIS A 311 9.56 7.49 2.46
C HIS A 311 8.96 7.63 3.87
N HIS A 312 8.08 8.60 4.08
CA HIS A 312 7.40 8.83 5.36
C HIS A 312 6.59 7.59 5.77
N ASN A 313 5.91 6.93 4.84
CA ASN A 313 5.19 5.70 5.11
C ASN A 313 6.14 4.56 5.54
N ASN A 314 7.31 4.41 4.91
CA ASN A 314 8.29 3.41 5.34
C ASN A 314 8.82 3.69 6.76
N ARG A 315 9.07 4.96 7.10
CA ARG A 315 9.46 5.37 8.47
C ARG A 315 8.37 5.09 9.49
N LEU A 316 7.13 5.44 9.16
CA LEU A 316 5.96 5.18 9.99
C LEU A 316 5.80 3.69 10.27
N LEU A 317 5.87 2.85 9.23
CA LEU A 317 5.79 1.40 9.39
C LEU A 317 6.98 0.85 10.20
N PHE A 318 8.19 1.40 10.03
CA PHE A 318 9.33 1.02 10.86
C PHE A 318 9.09 1.32 12.34
N VAL A 319 8.66 2.54 12.68
CA VAL A 319 8.37 2.93 14.07
C VAL A 319 7.26 2.07 14.69
N LEU A 320 6.16 1.86 13.97
CA LEU A 320 5.04 1.04 14.47
C LEU A 320 5.45 -0.42 14.68
N GLY A 321 6.18 -1.01 13.73
CA GLY A 321 6.65 -2.38 13.87
C GLY A 321 7.74 -2.53 14.93
N LEU A 322 8.62 -1.54 15.08
CA LEU A 322 9.64 -1.52 16.13
C LEU A 322 9.03 -1.35 17.53
N ALA A 323 8.00 -0.52 17.68
CA ALA A 323 7.19 -0.46 18.91
C ALA A 323 6.60 -1.84 19.24
N SER A 324 6.12 -2.54 18.21
CA SER A 324 5.57 -3.88 18.37
C SER A 324 6.62 -4.89 18.86
N LEU A 325 7.80 -4.89 18.25
CA LEU A 325 8.91 -5.74 18.68
C LEU A 325 9.39 -5.38 20.09
N THR A 326 9.44 -4.10 20.44
CA THR A 326 9.92 -3.64 21.76
C THR A 326 9.02 -4.16 22.89
N ASN A 327 7.72 -4.33 22.64
CA ASN A 327 6.76 -4.86 23.60
C ASN A 327 6.80 -6.40 23.74
N THR A 328 7.25 -7.13 22.72
CA THR A 328 7.22 -8.61 22.68
C THR A 328 8.58 -9.28 22.80
N SER A 329 9.65 -8.61 22.42
CA SER A 329 10.98 -9.19 22.26
C SER A 329 11.82 -9.13 23.54
N SER A 330 12.70 -10.11 23.74
CA SER A 330 13.75 -10.06 24.77
C SER A 330 14.75 -8.92 24.57
N TYR A 331 14.80 -8.33 23.37
CA TYR A 331 15.70 -7.23 23.00
C TYR A 331 15.10 -5.84 23.23
N ALA A 332 14.01 -5.72 24.00
CA ALA A 332 13.33 -4.46 24.25
C ALA A 332 14.26 -3.30 24.68
N GLN A 333 15.27 -3.59 25.52
CA GLN A 333 16.22 -2.59 26.00
C GLN A 333 17.11 -2.03 24.89
N GLU A 334 17.48 -2.84 23.91
CA GLU A 334 18.32 -2.45 22.77
C GLU A 334 17.50 -1.75 21.68
N LEU A 335 16.22 -2.12 21.52
CA LEU A 335 15.32 -1.52 20.54
C LEU A 335 14.71 -0.18 20.98
N SER A 336 14.55 0.04 22.30
CA SER A 336 13.93 1.26 22.84
C SER A 336 14.63 2.57 22.43
N PRO A 337 15.97 2.68 22.46
CA PRO A 337 16.65 3.90 22.02
C PRO A 337 16.42 4.22 20.54
N ILE A 338 16.45 3.18 19.69
CA ILE A 338 16.17 3.31 18.26
C ILE A 338 14.74 3.82 18.04
N LEU A 339 13.78 3.25 18.78
CA LEU A 339 12.38 3.65 18.69
C LEU A 339 12.17 5.11 19.13
N ALA A 340 12.75 5.52 20.26
CA ALA A 340 12.64 6.88 20.76
C ALA A 340 13.17 7.90 19.75
N GLN A 341 14.34 7.61 19.15
CA GLN A 341 14.98 8.46 18.16
C GLN A 341 14.11 8.63 16.91
N GLU A 342 13.53 7.55 16.39
CA GLU A 342 12.77 7.60 15.14
C GLU A 342 11.34 8.11 15.30
N ALA A 343 10.71 7.86 16.45
CA ALA A 343 9.33 8.24 16.73
C ALA A 343 9.09 9.75 16.66
N ALA A 344 10.00 10.56 17.23
CA ALA A 344 9.83 12.01 17.33
C ALA A 344 9.63 12.68 15.95
N SER A 345 10.39 12.24 14.95
CA SER A 345 10.31 12.82 13.60
C SER A 345 9.17 12.27 12.73
N THR A 346 8.50 11.20 13.17
CA THR A 346 7.44 10.54 12.37
C THR A 346 6.12 11.32 12.41
N ILE A 347 5.82 11.98 13.53
CA ILE A 347 4.57 12.76 13.69
C ILE A 347 4.54 13.96 12.72
N PRO A 348 5.55 14.85 12.68
CA PRO A 348 5.56 15.96 11.71
C PRO A 348 5.53 15.47 10.25
N GLN A 349 6.15 14.33 9.96
CA GLN A 349 6.12 13.73 8.62
C GLN A 349 4.74 13.21 8.23
N ALA A 350 3.99 12.64 9.18
CA ALA A 350 2.59 12.25 8.96
C ALA A 350 1.71 13.49 8.71
N CYS A 351 1.89 14.57 9.48
CA CYS A 351 1.20 15.84 9.23
C CYS A 351 1.51 16.38 7.83
N ARG A 352 2.79 16.45 7.45
CA ARG A 352 3.22 16.90 6.11
C ARG A 352 2.63 16.04 4.99
N THR A 353 2.61 14.72 5.16
CA THR A 353 2.00 13.78 4.20
C THR A 353 0.54 14.14 3.92
N LEU A 354 -0.24 14.43 4.97
CA LEU A 354 -1.65 14.82 4.81
C LEU A 354 -1.83 16.23 4.23
N MET A 355 -0.98 17.18 4.64
CA MET A 355 -1.04 18.54 4.12
C MET A 355 -0.64 18.62 2.63
N TRP A 356 0.32 17.79 2.19
CA TRP A 356 0.72 17.72 0.79
C TRP A 356 -0.31 16.99 -0.08
N PHE A 357 -1.01 15.99 0.46
CA PHE A 357 -1.92 15.15 -0.30
C PHE A 357 -3.30 15.80 -0.47
N SER A 358 -3.33 16.92 -1.20
CA SER A 358 -4.54 17.62 -1.59
C SER A 358 -5.25 16.96 -2.77
N VAL A 359 -6.50 17.36 -3.01
CA VAL A 359 -7.27 16.95 -4.21
C VAL A 359 -6.53 17.37 -5.47
N ASP A 360 -6.02 18.59 -5.53
CA ASP A 360 -5.26 19.09 -6.68
C ASP A 360 -3.99 18.28 -6.93
N PHE A 361 -3.25 17.97 -5.87
CA PHE A 361 -2.07 17.11 -5.96
C PHE A 361 -2.45 15.73 -6.51
N TYR A 362 -3.52 15.12 -5.98
CA TYR A 362 -4.00 13.82 -6.45
C TYR A 362 -4.42 13.85 -7.92
N LEU A 363 -5.04 14.93 -8.38
CA LEU A 363 -5.46 15.09 -9.77
C LEU A 363 -4.29 15.34 -10.73
N GLN A 364 -3.28 16.10 -10.29
CA GLN A 364 -2.08 16.45 -11.05
C GLN A 364 -1.10 15.28 -11.19
N MET A 365 -1.06 14.37 -10.22
CA MET A 365 -0.22 13.17 -10.29
C MET A 365 -0.68 12.26 -11.42
N ALA A 366 0.10 12.20 -12.50
CA ALA A 366 -0.28 11.51 -13.73
C ALA A 366 -0.52 9.99 -13.54
N SER A 367 0.17 9.37 -12.59
CA SER A 367 0.00 7.96 -12.22
C SER A 367 -1.14 7.68 -11.24
N ARG A 368 -1.61 8.70 -10.49
CA ARG A 368 -2.59 8.56 -9.40
C ARG A 368 -2.37 7.30 -8.57
N LEU A 369 -1.12 7.05 -8.18
CA LEU A 369 -0.73 5.81 -7.49
C LEU A 369 -1.64 5.60 -6.28
N ASN A 370 -2.40 4.50 -6.29
CA ASN A 370 -3.29 4.14 -5.17
C ASN A 370 -2.49 3.95 -3.87
N GLN A 371 -1.19 3.69 -4.00
CA GLN A 371 -0.20 3.65 -2.95
C GLN A 371 -0.13 4.95 -2.13
N LEU A 372 -0.33 6.11 -2.76
CA LEU A 372 -0.31 7.40 -2.05
C LEU A 372 -1.55 7.59 -1.17
N LEU A 373 -2.70 7.07 -1.61
CA LEU A 373 -3.91 7.02 -0.77
C LEU A 373 -3.68 6.14 0.47
N TYR A 374 -3.01 5.00 0.31
CA TYR A 374 -2.62 4.15 1.43
C TYR A 374 -1.69 4.89 2.41
N CYS A 375 -0.69 5.62 1.91
CA CYS A 375 0.21 6.43 2.74
C CYS A 375 -0.57 7.50 3.54
N ALA A 376 -1.52 8.18 2.91
CA ALA A 376 -2.36 9.19 3.56
C ALA A 376 -3.27 8.59 4.63
N SER A 377 -3.93 7.47 4.36
CA SER A 377 -4.77 6.77 5.34
C SER A 377 -3.98 6.37 6.59
N ARG A 378 -2.75 5.86 6.43
CA ARG A 378 -1.87 5.51 7.56
C ARG A 378 -1.39 6.73 8.33
N ALA A 379 -1.02 7.81 7.64
CA ALA A 379 -0.64 9.06 8.27
C ALA A 379 -1.78 9.63 9.12
N LEU A 380 -3.03 9.58 8.61
CA LEU A 380 -4.20 10.05 9.34
C LEU A 380 -4.46 9.27 10.62
N MET A 381 -4.30 7.94 10.59
CA MET A 381 -4.43 7.11 11.79
C MET A 381 -3.50 7.59 12.91
N LEU A 382 -2.21 7.83 12.59
CA LEU A 382 -1.27 8.37 13.57
C LEU A 382 -1.67 9.77 14.03
N VAL A 383 -1.99 10.68 13.10
CA VAL A 383 -2.34 12.07 13.43
C VAL A 383 -3.57 12.17 14.34
N VAL A 384 -4.60 11.34 14.10
CA VAL A 384 -5.77 11.29 14.97
C VAL A 384 -5.43 10.77 16.36
N ASP A 385 -4.61 9.73 16.48
CA ASP A 385 -4.19 9.22 17.79
C ASP A 385 -3.37 10.25 18.58
N VAL A 386 -2.45 10.93 17.90
CA VAL A 386 -1.64 12.02 18.46
C VAL A 386 -2.51 13.18 18.90
N PHE A 387 -3.47 13.60 18.07
CA PHE A 387 -4.38 14.70 18.37
C PHE A 387 -5.24 14.41 19.60
N LEU A 388 -5.82 13.21 19.68
CA LEU A 388 -6.61 12.78 20.83
C LEU A 388 -5.78 12.74 22.12
N GLU A 389 -4.52 12.33 22.04
CA GLU A 389 -3.63 12.31 23.22
C GLU A 389 -3.18 13.73 23.62
N ALA A 390 -2.92 14.60 22.65
CA ALA A 390 -2.57 16.00 22.88
C ALA A 390 -3.72 16.75 23.57
N GLN A 391 -4.97 16.46 23.18
CA GLN A 391 -6.17 16.97 23.84
C GLN A 391 -6.30 16.48 25.29
N ARG A 392 -5.92 15.23 25.60
CA ARG A 392 -6.01 14.68 26.97
C ARG A 392 -4.96 15.25 27.92
N THR A 393 -3.74 15.40 27.43
CA THR A 393 -2.60 15.78 28.26
C THR A 393 -2.53 17.28 28.53
N HIS A 394 -3.21 18.11 27.73
CA HIS A 394 -3.26 19.59 27.83
C HIS A 394 -1.90 20.30 27.89
N ASN A 395 -0.80 19.59 27.61
CA ASN A 395 0.58 20.08 27.73
C ASN A 395 1.23 20.40 26.37
N SER A 396 0.50 20.22 25.28
CA SER A 396 0.98 20.48 23.92
C SER A 396 0.96 21.97 23.55
N SER A 397 1.93 22.41 22.74
CA SER A 397 1.98 23.79 22.26
C SER A 397 0.82 24.08 21.30
N LYS A 398 0.36 25.34 21.25
CA LYS A 398 -0.70 25.76 20.33
C LYS A 398 -0.34 25.55 18.86
N GLU A 399 0.92 25.78 18.50
CA GLU A 399 1.42 25.59 17.14
C GLU A 399 1.35 24.13 16.72
N PHE A 400 1.72 23.21 17.61
CA PHE A 400 1.63 21.77 17.34
C PHE A 400 0.17 21.30 17.18
N ILE A 401 -0.74 21.78 18.05
CA ILE A 401 -2.17 21.49 17.90
C ILE A 401 -2.70 22.01 16.56
N GLN A 402 -2.32 23.24 16.17
CA GLN A 402 -2.74 23.82 14.90
C GLN A 402 -2.23 23.01 13.69
N GLU A 403 -1.00 22.48 13.76
CA GLU A 403 -0.46 21.62 12.70
C GLU A 403 -1.29 20.33 12.53
N LEU A 404 -1.69 19.69 13.63
CA LEU A 404 -2.55 18.51 13.61
C LEU A 404 -3.94 18.83 13.04
N GLU A 405 -4.54 19.96 13.44
CA GLU A 405 -5.83 20.42 12.92
C GLU A 405 -5.78 20.69 11.41
N ASN A 406 -4.69 21.30 10.93
CA ASN A 406 -4.49 21.54 9.50
C ASN A 406 -4.41 20.21 8.74
N ALA A 407 -3.65 19.24 9.26
CA ALA A 407 -3.53 17.91 8.66
C ALA A 407 -4.87 17.14 8.63
N ILE A 408 -5.66 17.20 9.72
CA ILE A 408 -7.01 16.64 9.81
C ILE A 408 -7.96 17.32 8.81
N THR A 409 -7.86 18.64 8.67
CA THR A 409 -8.67 19.42 7.70
C THR A 409 -8.37 18.99 6.27
N SER A 410 -7.08 18.88 5.91
CA SER A 410 -6.66 18.38 4.59
C SER A 410 -7.19 16.97 4.31
N ALA A 411 -7.11 16.06 5.29
CA ALA A 411 -7.63 14.71 5.15
C ALA A 411 -9.17 14.67 5.03
N THR A 412 -9.88 15.59 5.68
CA THR A 412 -11.34 15.73 5.58
C THR A 412 -11.76 16.15 4.18
N LEU A 413 -11.07 17.14 3.59
CA LEU A 413 -11.31 17.58 2.22
C LEU A 413 -11.06 16.45 1.21
N LEU A 414 -9.97 15.69 1.42
CA LEU A 414 -9.67 14.52 0.59
C LEU A 414 -10.75 13.45 0.72
N LYS A 415 -11.20 13.12 1.94
CA LYS A 415 -12.30 12.19 2.19
C LYS A 415 -13.56 12.62 1.43
N ASP A 416 -13.95 13.89 1.56
CA ASP A 416 -15.14 14.43 0.89
C ASP A 416 -15.04 14.31 -0.62
N PHE A 417 -13.87 14.56 -1.21
CA PHE A 417 -13.62 14.35 -2.63
C PHE A 417 -13.74 12.87 -3.03
N LEU A 418 -13.06 11.96 -2.31
CA LEU A 418 -13.05 10.53 -2.65
C LEU A 418 -14.44 9.90 -2.56
N LEU A 419 -15.26 10.33 -1.59
CA LEU A 419 -16.62 9.83 -1.40
C LEU A 419 -17.64 10.38 -2.42
N GLN A 420 -17.25 11.34 -3.27
CA GLN A 420 -18.06 11.70 -4.45
C GLN A 420 -18.05 10.59 -5.49
N ASP A 421 -17.00 9.78 -5.56
CA ASP A 421 -16.98 8.59 -6.40
C ASP A 421 -17.74 7.45 -5.69
N THR A 422 -18.92 7.14 -6.22
CA THR A 422 -19.79 6.07 -5.70
C THR A 422 -19.46 4.70 -6.27
N SER A 423 -18.52 4.62 -7.22
CA SER A 423 -18.07 3.36 -7.80
C SER A 423 -17.15 2.59 -6.86
N TRP A 424 -17.25 1.26 -6.89
CA TRP A 424 -16.33 0.39 -6.15
C TRP A 424 -14.90 0.57 -6.66
N GLY A 425 -13.95 0.83 -5.76
CA GLY A 425 -12.57 1.08 -6.14
C GLY A 425 -11.70 1.67 -5.03
N ALA A 426 -10.54 2.21 -5.44
CA ALA A 426 -9.59 2.82 -4.52
C ALA A 426 -10.18 4.07 -3.85
N HIS A 427 -10.96 4.88 -4.58
CA HIS A 427 -11.60 6.08 -4.00
C HIS A 427 -12.63 5.72 -2.94
N TRP A 428 -13.55 4.80 -3.25
CA TRP A 428 -14.55 4.37 -2.29
C TRP A 428 -13.92 3.77 -1.03
N SER A 429 -13.01 2.81 -1.18
CA SER A 429 -12.35 2.16 -0.04
C SER A 429 -11.58 3.18 0.81
N GLN A 430 -10.73 3.99 0.19
CA GLN A 430 -9.90 4.98 0.90
C GLN A 430 -10.74 6.12 1.48
N GLY A 431 -11.77 6.59 0.79
CA GLY A 431 -12.72 7.57 1.30
C GLY A 431 -13.44 7.10 2.57
N HIS A 432 -13.93 5.85 2.58
CA HIS A 432 -14.56 5.27 3.77
C HIS A 432 -13.56 5.01 4.91
N THR A 433 -12.29 4.78 4.58
CA THR A 433 -11.21 4.70 5.57
C THR A 433 -11.06 5.99 6.33
N LEU A 434 -10.87 7.09 5.57
CA LEU A 434 -10.65 8.40 6.14
C LEU A 434 -11.89 8.81 6.95
N ALA A 435 -13.09 8.47 6.46
CA ALA A 435 -14.33 8.68 7.19
C ALA A 435 -14.38 7.94 8.53
N ALA A 436 -14.02 6.66 8.56
CA ALA A 436 -13.99 5.87 9.78
C ALA A 436 -12.96 6.40 10.79
N VAL A 437 -11.78 6.78 10.31
CA VAL A 437 -10.71 7.34 11.14
C VAL A 437 -11.13 8.70 11.71
N LEU A 438 -11.73 9.58 10.90
CA LEU A 438 -12.21 10.90 11.32
C LEU A 438 -13.42 10.81 12.26
N ALA A 439 -14.29 9.81 12.11
CA ALA A 439 -15.44 9.60 13.00
C ALA A 439 -15.01 9.41 14.47
N ARG A 440 -13.79 8.93 14.70
CA ARG A 440 -13.21 8.79 16.05
C ARG A 440 -13.08 10.13 16.78
N LEU A 441 -12.88 11.24 16.07
CA LEU A 441 -12.81 12.58 16.64
C LEU A 441 -14.15 13.03 17.25
N GLN A 442 -15.27 12.41 16.84
CA GLN A 442 -16.62 12.74 17.31
C GLN A 442 -17.07 11.81 18.46
N GLN A 443 -16.41 10.66 18.64
CA GLN A 443 -16.77 9.67 19.66
C GLN A 443 -16.22 9.99 21.05
N THR A 444 -15.44 11.06 21.20
CA THR A 444 -14.77 11.46 22.45
C THR A 444 -15.69 11.99 23.55
N ASP A 445 -16.97 12.25 23.26
CA ASP A 445 -17.93 12.70 24.28
C ASP A 445 -18.55 11.57 25.11
N CYS A 446 -18.36 10.30 24.73
CA CYS A 446 -19.01 9.17 25.40
C CYS A 446 -17.99 8.10 25.81
N HIS A 447 -17.69 8.06 27.10
CA HIS A 447 -16.94 7.04 27.85
C HIS A 447 -15.42 7.23 27.94
N HIS A 448 -14.98 7.48 29.17
CA HIS A 448 -13.63 7.19 29.63
C HIS A 448 -13.19 5.83 29.08
N ARG A 449 -12.12 5.82 28.27
CA ARG A 449 -11.43 4.57 27.95
C ARG A 449 -11.11 3.89 29.28
N HIS A 450 -11.74 2.75 29.57
CA HIS A 450 -11.21 1.85 30.57
C HIS A 450 -9.83 1.41 30.07
N MET A 451 -8.77 2.01 30.59
CA MET A 451 -7.44 1.42 30.46
C MET A 451 -7.54 -0.01 30.99
N PRO A 452 -7.16 -1.04 30.21
CA PRO A 452 -6.93 -2.35 30.79
C PRO A 452 -5.89 -2.17 31.88
N VAL A 453 -6.24 -2.54 33.11
CA VAL A 453 -5.38 -2.42 34.31
C VAL A 453 -4.17 -3.38 34.26
N GLU A 454 -3.95 -4.07 33.14
CA GLU A 454 -2.86 -5.03 32.92
C GLU A 454 -1.75 -4.50 32.00
N LEU A 455 -1.29 -3.25 32.23
CA LEU A 455 -0.09 -2.69 31.59
C LEU A 455 1.09 -2.57 32.57
N LYS A 456 1.19 -3.49 33.55
CA LYS A 456 2.29 -3.52 34.52
C LYS A 456 3.65 -3.93 33.95
N ASN A 457 3.70 -4.45 32.72
CA ASN A 457 4.92 -5.02 32.13
C ASN A 457 5.46 -4.26 30.90
N VAL A 458 4.89 -3.11 30.50
CA VAL A 458 5.44 -2.33 29.39
C VAL A 458 6.68 -1.56 29.84
N ILE A 459 7.81 -1.89 29.21
CA ILE A 459 9.08 -1.15 29.35
C ILE A 459 8.87 0.20 28.67
N ARG A 460 8.46 1.20 29.47
CA ARG A 460 8.37 2.60 29.03
C ARG A 460 9.77 3.07 28.62
N PHE A 461 9.86 4.01 27.67
CA PHE A 461 11.09 4.78 27.45
C PHE A 461 11.58 5.28 28.82
N ARG A 462 12.65 4.67 29.34
CA ARG A 462 13.29 5.16 30.55
C ARG A 462 14.04 6.41 30.14
N THR A 463 13.86 7.48 30.91
CA THR A 463 14.79 8.60 30.92
C THR A 463 16.21 8.05 31.00
N LEU A 464 16.94 8.15 29.89
CA LEU A 464 18.39 8.00 29.90
C LEU A 464 18.91 9.06 30.88
N ASP A 465 19.42 8.64 32.03
CA ASP A 465 20.15 9.52 32.93
C ASP A 465 21.22 10.22 32.10
N GLN A 466 21.14 11.56 31.99
CA GLN A 466 22.09 12.42 31.30
C GLN A 466 23.49 12.45 31.97
N GLY A 467 23.84 11.43 32.75
CA GLY A 467 25.04 11.40 33.59
C GLY A 467 26.31 10.89 32.92
N ASP A 468 26.22 9.98 31.94
CA ASP A 468 27.42 9.20 31.51
C ASP A 468 27.60 9.16 29.99
N ILE A 469 27.77 10.33 29.34
CA ILE A 469 28.47 10.41 28.05
C ILE A 469 29.54 11.50 28.16
N THR A 470 30.70 11.11 28.67
CA THR A 470 31.96 11.85 28.48
C THR A 470 32.75 11.19 27.36
N ASP A 471 33.13 12.03 26.39
CA ASP A 471 34.19 11.87 25.39
C ASP A 471 34.25 10.60 24.53
N SER A 472 33.85 10.72 23.26
CA SER A 472 34.84 10.89 22.16
C SER A 472 34.20 10.96 20.77
N GLY A 473 34.58 11.99 20.01
CA GLY A 473 34.90 11.84 18.59
C GLY A 473 33.81 12.09 17.54
N THR A 474 33.56 13.38 17.24
CA THR A 474 33.19 13.92 15.91
C THR A 474 31.98 13.33 15.18
N LEU A 475 30.80 13.88 15.49
CA LEU A 475 29.70 14.07 14.54
C LEU A 475 28.80 15.21 15.08
N GLU A 476 29.04 16.43 14.62
CA GLU A 476 28.12 17.56 14.75
C GLU A 476 28.18 18.42 13.46
N PRO A 477 27.12 19.17 13.08
CA PRO A 477 25.73 19.08 13.50
C PRO A 477 24.73 19.13 12.32
N LEU A 478 23.79 18.19 12.28
CA LEU A 478 22.48 18.36 11.62
C LEU A 478 21.42 18.54 12.72
N ARG A 479 21.67 19.53 13.59
CA ARG A 479 20.74 20.01 14.62
C ARG A 479 20.43 21.47 14.31
N ASN A 480 19.38 21.66 13.51
CA ASN A 480 18.67 22.91 13.19
C ASN A 480 17.55 22.44 12.25
N THR A 481 16.26 22.44 12.55
CA THR A 481 15.39 23.30 13.36
C THR A 481 14.12 22.51 13.70
N ASP A 482 13.46 22.84 14.82
CA ASP A 482 12.19 22.27 15.32
C ASP A 482 12.26 20.88 16.00
N GLU A 483 13.06 20.76 17.06
CA GLU A 483 12.83 19.68 18.05
C GLU A 483 11.54 20.02 18.83
N VAL A 484 10.37 19.61 18.30
CA VAL A 484 9.17 19.42 19.13
C VAL A 484 9.51 18.29 20.09
N LEU A 485 10.06 18.63 21.25
CA LEU A 485 10.38 17.68 22.31
C LEU A 485 9.08 17.17 22.90
N TYR A 486 8.55 16.09 22.35
CA TYR A 486 7.49 15.32 22.98
C TYR A 486 8.01 14.76 24.30
N SER A 487 7.18 14.75 25.35
CA SER A 487 7.55 13.99 26.55
C SER A 487 7.59 12.50 26.21
N ASP A 488 8.52 11.76 26.80
CA ASP A 488 8.61 10.31 26.63
C ASP A 488 7.27 9.64 26.97
N GLU A 489 6.56 10.15 27.97
CA GLU A 489 5.22 9.69 28.34
C GLU A 489 4.20 9.86 27.22
N PHE A 490 4.22 11.01 26.53
CA PHE A 490 3.34 11.28 25.39
C PHE A 490 3.60 10.28 24.25
N LEU A 491 4.87 10.10 23.87
CA LEU A 491 5.24 9.14 22.81
C LEU A 491 4.90 7.71 23.21
N ASN A 492 5.14 7.33 24.47
CA ASN A 492 4.75 6.02 24.98
C ASN A 492 3.23 5.81 24.85
N ASN A 493 2.42 6.80 25.21
CA ASN A 493 0.96 6.68 25.11
C ASN A 493 0.49 6.57 23.66
N VAL A 494 1.03 7.39 22.76
CA VAL A 494 0.68 7.35 21.33
C VAL A 494 1.06 5.99 20.70
N LEU A 495 2.26 5.48 20.98
CA LEU A 495 2.78 4.28 20.32
C LEU A 495 2.29 2.97 20.96
N PHE A 496 2.19 2.92 22.29
CA PHE A 496 1.89 1.68 23.02
C PHE A 496 0.44 1.59 23.50
N ASN A 497 -0.28 2.71 23.60
CA ASN A 497 -1.74 2.74 23.81
C ASN A 497 -2.47 3.18 22.54
N SER A 498 -1.87 2.89 21.37
CA SER A 498 -2.42 3.19 20.06
C SER A 498 -3.79 2.56 19.88
N THR A 499 -4.60 3.18 19.03
CA THR A 499 -5.93 2.68 18.72
C THR A 499 -5.90 1.31 18.06
N ASP A 500 -6.78 0.41 18.50
CA ASP A 500 -7.15 -0.77 17.72
C ASP A 500 -7.98 -0.32 16.50
N TRP A 501 -7.28 -0.01 15.42
CA TRP A 501 -7.89 0.48 14.18
C TRP A 501 -8.75 -0.58 13.51
N ASP A 502 -8.49 -1.87 13.75
CA ASP A 502 -9.32 -2.95 13.20
C ASP A 502 -10.70 -2.93 13.85
N SER A 503 -10.77 -2.83 15.18
CA SER A 503 -12.05 -2.70 15.88
C SER A 503 -12.83 -1.44 15.45
N VAL A 504 -12.14 -0.33 15.21
CA VAL A 504 -12.78 0.92 14.75
C VAL A 504 -13.35 0.75 13.35
N LEU A 505 -12.58 0.19 12.43
CA LEU A 505 -12.99 0.00 11.04
C LEU A 505 -14.14 -1.02 10.94
N MET A 506 -14.05 -2.12 11.69
CA MET A 506 -15.14 -3.11 11.79
C MET A 506 -16.42 -2.50 12.36
N HIS A 507 -16.31 -1.69 13.41
CA HIS A 507 -17.48 -1.01 13.97
C HIS A 507 -18.09 0.00 13.00
N TYR A 508 -17.24 0.73 12.25
CA TYR A 508 -17.70 1.62 11.20
C TYR A 508 -18.45 0.84 10.10
N GLU A 509 -17.95 -0.32 9.68
CA GLU A 509 -18.66 -1.17 8.71
C GLU A 509 -20.02 -1.65 9.20
N GLU A 510 -20.13 -2.06 10.47
CA GLU A 510 -21.37 -2.52 11.06
C GLU A 510 -22.42 -1.41 11.19
N THR A 511 -21.96 -0.18 11.43
CA THR A 511 -22.82 0.99 11.62
C THR A 511 -23.14 1.72 10.32
N TYR A 512 -22.32 1.55 9.28
CA TYR A 512 -22.54 2.21 8.00
C TYR A 512 -23.73 1.56 7.28
N PRO A 513 -24.78 2.32 6.93
CA PRO A 513 -25.91 1.78 6.19
C PRO A 513 -25.41 1.29 4.83
N GLN A 514 -25.41 -0.03 4.65
CA GLN A 514 -25.13 -0.65 3.36
C GLN A 514 -26.09 -0.01 2.34
N PRO A 515 -25.59 0.70 1.32
CA PRO A 515 -26.48 1.30 0.35
C PRO A 515 -27.24 0.15 -0.32
N ILE A 516 -28.57 0.20 -0.20
CA ILE A 516 -29.49 -0.74 -0.82
C ILE A 516 -29.47 -0.41 -2.30
N TRP A 517 -28.77 -1.21 -3.10
CA TRP A 517 -28.78 -1.12 -4.56
C TRP A 517 -29.66 -2.22 -5.14
#